data_AF-A0A958IVL6-F1
#
_entry.id   AF-A0A958IVL6-F1
#
_cell.length_a   1.000
_cell.length_b   1.000
_cell.length_c   1.000
_cell.angle_alpha   90.00
_cell.angle_beta   90.00
_cell.angle_gamma   90.00
#
_symmetry.space_group_name_H-M   'P 1'
#
loop_
_entity.id
_entity.type
_entity.pdbx_description
1 polymer ?
#
loop_
_entity_poly.entity_id
_entity_poly.type
_entity_poly.pdbx_seq_one_letter_code
_entity_poly.pdbx_strand_id
1 'polypeptide(L)'
;EDQTARFLQPAGLGIGLDRGPVFEKTIRETEIELKPGDFLILFTDGLLEARNQAEEEFGEERFFALTDRINSGSAADIKHTILEAVMDFVGEHPLHDDLTFIVIKHDAAARESVTAEISHRGKSKLGFAKSGNA
;
A
#
# COMPACT_ATOMS: atom_id res chain seq x y z
N GLU A 1 -6.70 -21.05 -2.92
CA GLU A 1 -7.16 -19.66 -2.78
C GLU A 1 -5.95 -18.79 -3.06
N ASP A 2 -6.01 -17.96 -4.10
CA ASP A 2 -4.92 -17.04 -4.41
C ASP A 2 -4.94 -15.92 -3.36
N GLN A 3 -4.00 -15.95 -2.43
CA GLN A 3 -3.75 -14.82 -1.54
C GLN A 3 -3.37 -13.60 -2.38
N THR A 4 -4.09 -12.48 -2.21
CA THR A 4 -3.82 -11.24 -2.95
C THR A 4 -2.66 -10.42 -2.36
N ALA A 5 -2.26 -10.74 -1.12
CA ALA A 5 -1.17 -10.11 -0.39
C ALA A 5 -0.25 -11.16 0.26
N ARG A 6 1.03 -10.81 0.43
CA ARG A 6 2.02 -11.64 1.14
C ARG A 6 3.04 -10.77 1.87
N PHE A 7 3.57 -11.25 2.99
CA PHE A 7 4.71 -10.60 3.62
C PHE A 7 6.02 -10.85 2.89
N LEU A 8 6.86 -9.83 2.90
CA LEU A 8 8.23 -9.86 2.42
C LEU A 8 9.14 -9.71 3.63
N GLN A 9 9.28 -10.78 4.40
CA GLN A 9 10.07 -10.77 5.62
C GLN A 9 11.52 -11.19 5.33
N PRO A 10 12.50 -10.29 5.50
CA PRO A 10 13.90 -10.65 5.35
C PRO A 10 14.33 -11.62 6.46
N ALA A 11 15.22 -12.54 6.13
CA ALA A 11 15.90 -13.33 7.14
C ALA A 11 16.99 -12.49 7.81
N GLY A 12 17.18 -12.67 9.12
CA GLY A 12 18.31 -12.06 9.83
C GLY A 12 17.93 -11.38 11.13
N LEU A 13 18.90 -10.67 11.69
CA LEU A 13 18.77 -9.92 12.92
C LEU A 13 18.69 -8.42 12.64
N GLY A 14 18.06 -7.69 13.56
CA GLY A 14 18.11 -6.23 13.57
C GLY A 14 19.54 -5.70 13.53
N ILE A 15 19.73 -4.59 12.83
CA ILE A 15 21.04 -3.95 12.67
C ILE A 15 21.63 -3.66 14.05
N GLY A 16 22.91 -4.02 14.25
CA GLY A 16 23.64 -3.80 15.51
C GLY A 16 23.51 -4.91 16.56
N LEU A 17 22.64 -5.90 16.36
CA LEU A 17 22.54 -7.07 17.25
C LEU A 17 23.62 -8.12 16.99
N ASP A 18 24.21 -8.11 15.79
CA ASP A 18 25.32 -8.96 15.40
C ASP A 18 26.50 -8.13 14.89
N ARG A 19 27.72 -8.61 15.12
CA ARG A 19 28.97 -7.94 14.72
C ARG A 19 29.43 -8.27 13.30
N GLY A 20 28.60 -8.94 12.49
CA GLY A 20 28.90 -9.27 11.10
C GLY A 20 28.54 -10.70 10.69
N PRO A 21 28.94 -11.75 11.44
CA PRO A 21 28.85 -13.12 10.95
C PRO A 21 27.44 -13.63 10.60
N VAL A 22 26.41 -13.20 11.32
CA VAL A 22 25.01 -13.52 11.02
C VAL A 22 24.49 -12.55 9.98
N PHE A 23 24.68 -11.25 10.20
CA PHE A 23 24.18 -10.20 9.32
C PHE A 23 24.67 -10.36 7.88
N GLU A 24 25.96 -10.59 7.67
CA GLU A 24 26.59 -10.82 6.36
C GLU A 24 26.04 -12.05 5.63
N LYS A 25 25.62 -13.08 6.38
CA LYS A 25 25.07 -14.32 5.80
C LYS A 25 23.59 -14.23 5.49
N THR A 26 22.85 -13.39 6.20
CA THR A 26 21.40 -13.31 6.10
C THR A 26 20.91 -12.15 5.24
N ILE A 27 21.68 -11.06 5.15
CA ILE A 27 21.32 -9.94 4.28
C ILE A 27 21.29 -10.38 2.82
N ARG A 28 20.18 -10.06 2.14
CA ARG A 28 19.96 -10.39 0.74
C ARG A 28 19.26 -9.24 0.06
N GLU A 29 19.70 -8.93 -1.14
CA GLU A 29 18.94 -8.11 -2.07
C GLU A 29 17.81 -8.95 -2.66
N THR A 30 16.63 -8.35 -2.84
CA THR A 30 15.47 -9.00 -3.45
C THR A 30 14.81 -8.01 -4.40
N GLU A 31 14.62 -8.42 -5.64
CA GLU A 31 13.90 -7.67 -6.65
C GLU A 31 12.48 -8.20 -6.77
N ILE A 32 11.50 -7.29 -6.85
CA ILE A 32 10.09 -7.62 -6.96
C ILE A 32 9.49 -6.78 -8.07
N GLU A 33 8.92 -7.45 -9.06
CA GLU A 33 8.18 -6.79 -10.13
C GLU A 33 6.78 -6.42 -9.63
N LEU A 34 6.47 -5.12 -9.59
CA LEU A 34 5.14 -4.61 -9.31
C LEU A 34 4.38 -4.39 -10.62
N LYS A 35 3.18 -4.98 -10.74
CA LYS A 35 2.28 -4.75 -11.87
C LYS A 35 1.41 -3.53 -11.63
N PRO A 36 0.89 -2.88 -12.69
CA PRO A 36 -0.16 -1.89 -12.57
C PRO A 36 -1.31 -2.34 -11.66
N GLY A 37 -1.61 -1.55 -10.64
CA GLY A 37 -2.62 -1.86 -9.62
C GLY A 37 -2.04 -2.35 -8.30
N ASP A 38 -0.86 -3.00 -8.32
CA ASP A 38 -0.19 -3.51 -7.13
C ASP A 38 0.23 -2.37 -6.20
N PHE A 39 0.33 -2.69 -4.91
CA PHE A 39 0.83 -1.78 -3.90
C PHE A 39 1.75 -2.50 -2.91
N LEU A 40 2.70 -1.75 -2.37
CA LEU A 40 3.64 -2.17 -1.35
C LEU A 40 3.38 -1.36 -0.08
N ILE A 41 3.32 -2.05 1.05
CA ILE A 41 3.21 -1.44 2.38
C ILE A 41 4.48 -1.77 3.14
N LEU A 42 5.19 -0.74 3.59
CA LEU A 42 6.34 -0.85 4.48
C LEU A 42 5.92 -0.32 5.85
N PHE A 43 6.12 -1.07 6.92
CA PHE A 43 5.63 -0.72 8.24
C PHE A 43 6.56 -1.21 9.35
N THR A 44 6.45 -0.59 10.52
CA THR A 44 7.05 -1.07 11.77
C THR A 44 6.09 -1.98 12.52
N ASP A 45 6.63 -2.83 13.40
CA ASP A 45 5.87 -3.72 14.30
C ASP A 45 4.72 -3.01 15.04
N GLY A 46 4.91 -1.76 15.47
CA GLY A 46 3.86 -0.95 16.10
C GLY A 46 2.53 -0.85 15.32
N LEU A 47 2.51 -1.11 14.01
CA LEU A 47 1.26 -1.24 13.24
C LEU A 47 0.47 -2.51 13.59
N LEU A 48 1.14 -3.66 13.66
CA LEU A 48 0.51 -4.96 13.92
C LEU A 48 0.31 -5.19 15.41
N GLU A 49 1.25 -4.70 16.22
CA GLU A 49 1.21 -4.86 17.67
C GLU A 49 0.19 -3.92 18.33
N ALA A 50 -0.33 -2.89 17.64
CA ALA A 50 -1.35 -1.96 18.13
C ALA A 50 -2.47 -2.67 18.93
N ARG A 51 -2.74 -2.21 20.16
CA ARG A 51 -3.58 -2.92 21.13
C ARG A 51 -4.89 -2.21 21.41
N ASN A 52 -5.96 -3.00 21.52
CA ASN A 52 -7.24 -2.53 22.02
C ASN A 52 -7.29 -2.54 23.56
N GLN A 53 -8.42 -2.14 24.14
CA GLN A 53 -8.63 -2.12 25.60
C GLN A 53 -8.52 -3.50 26.27
N ALA A 54 -8.73 -4.59 25.53
CA ALA A 54 -8.58 -5.95 26.02
C ALA A 54 -7.13 -6.47 25.92
N GLU A 55 -6.17 -5.59 25.60
CA GLU A 55 -4.76 -5.90 25.34
C GLU A 55 -4.55 -6.85 24.16
N GLU A 56 -5.55 -7.00 23.29
CA GLU A 56 -5.43 -7.79 22.07
C GLU A 56 -4.74 -6.96 20.99
N GLU A 57 -3.77 -7.56 20.29
CA GLU A 57 -3.06 -6.95 19.18
C GLU A 57 -3.92 -6.96 17.91
N PHE A 58 -3.74 -5.96 17.05
CA PHE A 58 -4.42 -5.86 15.75
C PHE A 58 -4.11 -7.10 14.91
N GLY A 59 -2.82 -7.44 14.83
CA GLY A 59 -2.33 -8.72 14.35
C GLY A 59 -2.38 -8.90 12.83
N GLU A 60 -1.66 -9.91 12.36
CA GLU A 60 -1.53 -10.24 10.93
C GLU A 60 -2.86 -10.64 10.29
N GLU A 61 -3.70 -11.41 10.98
CA GLU A 61 -4.97 -11.89 10.42
C GLU A 61 -5.90 -10.73 10.02
N ARG A 62 -6.05 -9.73 10.88
CA ARG A 62 -6.86 -8.54 10.57
C ARG A 62 -6.22 -7.70 9.49
N PHE A 63 -4.89 -7.58 9.51
CA PHE A 63 -4.16 -6.84 8.48
C PHE A 63 -4.34 -7.46 7.09
N PHE A 64 -4.18 -8.78 6.95
CA PHE A 64 -4.42 -9.47 5.68
C PHE A 64 -5.87 -9.37 5.23
N ALA A 65 -6.83 -9.61 6.14
CA ALA A 65 -8.25 -9.48 5.81
C ALA A 65 -8.62 -8.05 5.38
N LEU A 66 -7.93 -7.03 5.94
CA LEU A 66 -8.07 -5.65 5.49
C LEU A 66 -7.51 -5.48 4.08
N THR A 67 -6.31 -6.00 3.78
CA THR A 67 -5.70 -5.87 2.45
C THR A 67 -6.53 -6.52 1.35
N ASP A 68 -7.20 -7.64 1.62
CA ASP A 68 -8.11 -8.28 0.66
C ASP A 68 -9.34 -7.42 0.32
N ARG A 69 -9.69 -6.45 1.18
CA ARG A 69 -10.82 -5.53 1.00
C ARG A 69 -10.40 -4.20 0.38
N ILE A 70 -9.10 -3.92 0.31
CA ILE A 70 -8.56 -2.71 -0.30
C ILE A 70 -8.71 -2.84 -1.82
N ASN A 71 -9.79 -2.26 -2.33
CA ASN A 71 -10.04 -2.17 -3.75
C ASN A 71 -9.29 -0.97 -4.38
N SER A 72 -9.21 -0.99 -5.71
CA SER A 72 -8.65 0.04 -6.60
C SER A 72 -8.85 1.49 -6.13
N GLY A 73 -7.93 1.99 -5.31
CA GLY A 73 -7.85 3.38 -4.83
C GLY A 73 -6.42 3.89 -4.90
N SER A 74 -6.23 5.20 -4.71
CA SER A 74 -4.91 5.81 -4.66
C SER A 74 -4.11 5.34 -3.44
N ALA A 75 -2.80 5.55 -3.43
CA ALA A 75 -1.98 5.27 -2.23
C ALA A 75 -2.48 6.01 -0.97
N ALA A 76 -3.08 7.19 -1.15
CA ALA A 76 -3.66 7.96 -0.04
C ALA A 76 -4.92 7.30 0.51
N ASP A 77 -5.78 6.75 -0.36
CA ASP A 77 -6.99 6.04 0.04
C ASP A 77 -6.62 4.78 0.83
N ILE A 78 -5.68 3.99 0.31
CA ILE A 78 -5.14 2.79 0.98
C ILE A 78 -4.59 3.15 2.36
N LYS A 79 -3.78 4.21 2.45
CA LYS A 79 -3.23 4.68 3.73
C LYS A 79 -4.33 5.07 4.70
N HIS A 80 -5.36 5.77 4.24
CA HIS A 80 -6.47 6.19 5.08
C HIS A 80 -7.26 4.99 5.61
N THR A 81 -7.57 4.03 4.74
CA THR A 81 -8.26 2.78 5.11
C THR A 81 -7.49 1.99 6.17
N ILE A 82 -6.17 1.87 6.04
CA ILE A 82 -5.33 1.20 7.05
C ILE A 82 -5.35 1.95 8.38
N LEU A 83 -5.17 3.27 8.35
CA LEU A 83 -5.16 4.09 9.55
C LEU A 83 -6.50 4.03 10.28
N GLU A 84 -7.62 4.18 9.56
CA GLU A 84 -8.97 4.12 10.11
C GLU A 84 -9.23 2.77 10.77
N ALA A 85 -8.93 1.66 10.08
CA ALA A 85 -9.13 0.32 10.62
C ALA A 85 -8.32 0.07 11.92
N VAL A 86 -7.10 0.57 12.01
CA VAL A 86 -6.28 0.42 13.23
C VAL A 86 -6.80 1.32 14.34
N MET A 87 -7.15 2.57 14.05
CA MET A 87 -7.70 3.49 15.06
C MET A 87 -9.06 3.02 15.59
N ASP A 88 -9.91 2.47 14.73
CA ASP A 88 -11.18 1.87 15.13
C ASP A 88 -10.97 0.65 16.03
N PHE A 89 -9.94 -0.16 15.75
CA PHE A 89 -9.61 -1.32 16.58
C PHE A 89 -9.06 -0.91 17.95
N VAL A 90 -8.14 0.05 17.98
CA VAL A 90 -7.52 0.57 19.20
C VAL A 90 -8.54 1.33 20.06
N GLY A 91 -9.46 2.06 19.43
CA GLY A 91 -10.46 2.88 20.09
C GLY A 91 -9.84 4.06 20.83
N GLU A 92 -10.35 4.35 22.04
CA GLU A 92 -9.82 5.41 22.90
C GLU A 92 -8.53 5.02 23.65
N HIS A 93 -8.02 3.81 23.44
CA HIS A 93 -6.80 3.35 24.09
C HIS A 93 -5.57 4.04 23.46
N PRO A 94 -4.58 4.49 24.24
CA PRO A 94 -3.35 5.03 23.68
C PRO A 94 -2.58 3.96 22.90
N LEU A 95 -1.92 4.38 21.81
CA LEU A 95 -0.88 3.58 21.19
C LEU A 95 0.27 3.37 22.20
N HIS A 96 0.77 2.14 22.27
CA HIS A 96 1.86 1.76 23.17
C HIS A 96 3.23 1.80 22.49
N ASP A 97 3.26 1.93 21.16
CA ASP A 97 4.46 2.07 20.33
C ASP A 97 4.21 3.00 19.13
N ASP A 98 5.27 3.38 18.42
CA ASP A 98 5.20 4.25 17.26
C ASP A 98 4.53 3.56 16.05
N LEU A 99 3.37 4.06 15.65
CA LEU A 99 2.67 3.60 14.44
C LEU A 99 3.27 4.27 13.20
N THR A 100 4.11 3.53 12.46
CA THR A 100 4.76 4.02 11.24
C THR A 100 4.52 3.08 10.06
N PHE A 101 4.00 3.63 8.97
CA PHE A 101 3.90 2.91 7.70
C PHE A 101 3.91 3.82 6.47
N ILE A 102 4.29 3.25 5.33
CA ILE A 102 4.38 3.89 4.02
C ILE A 102 3.61 3.03 3.02
N VAL A 103 2.81 3.67 2.17
CA VAL A 103 2.12 3.03 1.06
C VAL A 103 2.71 3.53 -0.26
N ILE A 104 3.13 2.59 -1.11
CA ILE A 104 3.58 2.85 -2.48
C ILE A 104 2.63 2.13 -3.41
N LYS A 105 2.05 2.83 -4.38
CA LYS A 105 1.16 2.22 -5.38
C LYS A 105 1.77 2.35 -6.76
N HIS A 106 1.76 1.25 -7.51
CA HIS A 106 2.06 1.30 -8.94
C HIS A 106 0.78 1.56 -9.71
N ASP A 107 0.54 2.82 -10.06
CA ASP A 107 -0.64 3.17 -10.86
C ASP A 107 -0.52 2.56 -12.26
N ALA A 108 -1.65 2.08 -12.79
CA ALA A 108 -1.73 1.85 -14.23
C ALA A 108 -1.51 3.19 -14.91
N ALA A 109 -0.46 3.28 -15.75
CA ALA A 109 -0.24 4.45 -16.59
C ALA A 109 -1.57 4.80 -17.24
N ALA A 110 -2.08 5.99 -16.96
CA ALA A 110 -3.25 6.52 -17.63
C ALA A 110 -2.91 6.53 -19.12
N ARG A 111 -3.35 5.52 -19.86
CA ARG A 111 -3.43 5.62 -21.32
C ARG A 111 -4.56 6.60 -21.57
N GLU A 112 -4.25 7.89 -21.58
CA GLU A 112 -5.06 8.83 -22.33
C GLU A 112 -4.95 8.43 -23.80
N SER A 113 -5.86 7.57 -24.26
CA SER A 113 -6.15 7.45 -25.67
C SER A 113 -6.92 8.71 -26.07
N VAL A 114 -6.20 9.74 -26.52
CA VAL A 114 -6.81 10.84 -27.26
C VAL A 114 -7.14 10.30 -28.65
N THR A 115 -8.37 9.87 -28.84
CA THR A 115 -8.88 9.55 -30.18
C THR A 115 -9.15 10.86 -30.91
N ALA A 116 -8.23 11.28 -31.78
CA ALA A 116 -8.50 12.40 -32.68
C ALA A 116 -9.41 11.92 -33.82
N GLU A 117 -10.66 12.36 -33.84
CA GLU A 117 -11.51 12.22 -35.03
C GLU A 117 -11.04 13.22 -36.11
N ILE A 118 -10.44 12.72 -37.19
CA ILE A 118 -10.17 13.54 -38.38
C ILE A 118 -11.42 13.50 -39.28
N SER A 119 -12.29 14.50 -39.16
CA SER A 119 -13.37 14.72 -40.11
C SER A 119 -12.90 15.60 -41.27
N HIS A 120 -12.75 15.01 -42.46
CA HIS A 120 -12.48 15.75 -43.68
C HIS A 120 -13.78 16.06 -44.44
N ARG A 121 -14.37 17.25 -44.20
CA ARG A 121 -15.05 18.05 -45.23
C ARG A 121 -15.46 19.43 -44.69
N GLY A 122 -14.80 20.47 -45.22
CA GLY A 122 -15.36 21.80 -45.43
C GLY A 122 -15.90 22.58 -44.22
N LYS A 123 -15.07 23.51 -43.72
CA LYS A 123 -15.34 24.64 -42.80
C LYS A 123 -15.21 24.32 -41.30
N SER A 124 -14.27 25.05 -40.71
CA SER A 124 -13.66 24.90 -39.38
C SER A 124 -14.55 25.31 -38.20
N LYS A 125 -14.67 24.43 -37.20
CA LYS A 125 -14.67 24.79 -35.78
C LYS A 125 -13.83 23.77 -35.01
N LEU A 126 -12.74 24.23 -34.40
CA LEU A 126 -11.91 23.45 -33.49
C LEU A 126 -12.56 23.51 -32.10
N GLY A 127 -13.04 22.38 -31.58
CA GLY A 127 -13.59 22.28 -30.24
C GLY A 127 -12.75 21.30 -29.42
N PHE A 128 -12.17 21.76 -28.31
CA PHE A 128 -11.56 20.89 -27.31
C PHE A 128 -12.63 20.52 -26.27
N ALA A 129 -13.02 19.25 -26.20
CA ALA A 129 -13.79 18.75 -25.08
C ALA A 129 -12.80 18.25 -24.01
N LYS A 130 -12.72 18.94 -22.87
CA LYS A 130 -12.17 18.36 -21.64
C LYS A 130 -13.33 17.68 -20.92
N SER A 131 -13.27 16.36 -20.74
CA SER A 131 -14.11 15.72 -19.72
C SER A 131 -13.50 16.04 -18.36
N GLY A 132 -13.99 17.09 -17.71
CA GLY A 132 -13.72 17.32 -16.29
C GLY A 132 -14.58 16.35 -15.48
N ASN A 133 -13.97 15.65 -14.52
CA ASN A 133 -14.72 15.00 -13.46
C ASN A 133 -14.89 16.01 -12.30
N ALA A 134 -16.14 16.18 -11.88
CA ALA A 134 -16.52 16.73 -10.60
C ALA A 134 -16.38 15.66 -9.51
#